data_AF-A0A1D3JGG9-F1
#
_entry.id   AF-A0A1D3JGG9-F1
#
_cell.length_a   1.000
_cell.length_b   1.000
_cell.length_c   1.000
_cell.angle_alpha   90.00
_cell.angle_beta   90.00
_cell.angle_gamma   90.00
#
_symmetry.space_group_name_H-M   'P 1'
#
loop_
_entity.id
_entity.type
_entity.pdbx_description
1 polymer ?
#
loop_
_entity_poly.entity_id
_entity_poly.type
_entity_poly.pdbx_seq_one_letter_code
_entity_poly.pdbx_strand_id
1 'polypeptide(L)'
;MTCSKGYEFIKDFENNWQILEDLEKETFGDKKYQICNSLPNNGIFSKIPSSQKICKQFIFLYKKLNKIERGSNSNTSSLKKEGCFFLNYWLNDKLRGDNIDTSICFKDFYEKLKLLDSNTFNSRESLEDKLYNIDDDHFENMKIIYDLYIMKYKLYNALTGNHNSHIQSKLCSQYTKECYRTYLYGIFNCRNDASNFYSSLNDFKNEYESHISHFIDKAANCQSEGFFPLRHYDDVLREYRALKKEQIKNILTIPILIPMLGVFFSLTSSKMIIPFGKHLYEKIKRIKNMLTIGNERKNELLLNYSQNENGILDEGEYNISYYYVGNN
;
A
#
# COMPACT_ATOMS: atom_id res chain seq x y z
N MET A 1 26.03 -16.81 12.83
CA MET A 1 25.14 -17.25 11.73
C MET A 1 23.90 -16.37 11.81
N THR A 2 23.83 -15.31 11.01
CA THR A 2 22.77 -14.31 11.03
C THR A 2 21.53 -14.89 10.35
N CYS A 3 20.40 -14.97 11.06
CA CYS A 3 19.10 -15.34 10.50
C CYS A 3 18.67 -14.29 9.46
N SER A 4 19.06 -14.50 8.20
CA SER A 4 18.63 -13.71 7.06
C SER A 4 17.64 -14.52 6.24
N LYS A 5 16.34 -14.18 6.39
CA LYS A 5 15.21 -14.22 5.44
C LYS A 5 13.89 -14.18 6.25
N GLY A 6 13.33 -12.99 6.42
CA GLY A 6 12.24 -12.69 7.36
C GLY A 6 10.89 -13.38 7.15
N TYR A 7 10.70 -14.13 6.06
CA TYR A 7 9.39 -14.70 5.68
C TYR A 7 9.33 -16.24 5.72
N GLU A 8 10.36 -16.90 6.26
CA GLU A 8 10.39 -18.37 6.37
C GLU A 8 9.26 -18.96 7.24
N PHE A 9 8.61 -18.13 8.08
CA PHE A 9 7.46 -18.54 8.91
C PHE A 9 6.26 -19.04 8.10
N ILE A 10 6.18 -18.70 6.80
CA ILE A 10 5.05 -19.04 5.93
C ILE A 10 5.22 -20.38 5.20
N LYS A 11 6.41 -20.98 5.20
CA LYS A 11 6.70 -22.19 4.40
C LYS A 11 5.80 -23.38 4.74
N ASP A 12 5.46 -23.55 6.02
CA ASP A 12 4.56 -24.60 6.51
C ASP A 12 3.18 -24.04 6.91
N PHE A 13 2.70 -23.00 6.20
CA PHE A 13 1.50 -22.25 6.58
C PHE A 13 0.27 -23.14 6.83
N GLU A 14 -0.05 -24.07 5.92
CA GLU A 14 -1.27 -24.88 6.05
C GLU A 14 -1.27 -25.75 7.32
N ASN A 15 -0.14 -26.39 7.63
CA ASN A 15 0.03 -27.14 8.87
C ASN A 15 -0.04 -26.23 10.09
N ASN A 16 0.60 -25.06 10.05
CA ASN A 16 0.58 -24.09 11.14
C ASN A 16 -0.83 -23.51 11.38
N TRP A 17 -1.59 -23.28 10.31
CA TRP A 17 -2.96 -22.82 10.37
C TRP A 17 -3.88 -23.86 11.00
N GLN A 18 -3.78 -25.13 10.61
CA GLN A 18 -4.52 -26.23 11.26
C GLN A 18 -4.21 -26.34 12.76
N ILE A 19 -2.94 -26.15 13.14
CA ILE A 19 -2.55 -26.11 14.56
C ILE A 19 -3.24 -24.96 15.29
N LEU A 20 -3.42 -23.79 14.65
CA LEU A 20 -4.16 -22.67 15.24
C LEU A 20 -5.66 -22.95 15.35
N GLU A 21 -6.26 -23.64 14.37
CA GLU A 21 -7.66 -24.07 14.47
C GLU A 21 -7.88 -25.08 15.59
N ASP A 22 -6.92 -26.00 15.81
CA ASP A 22 -6.94 -26.89 16.98
C ASP A 22 -6.78 -26.10 18.28
N LEU A 23 -5.90 -25.10 18.29
CA LEU A 23 -5.64 -24.24 19.46
C LEU A 23 -6.92 -23.53 19.93
N GLU A 24 -7.76 -23.07 19.00
CA GLU A 24 -9.03 -22.42 19.33
C GLU A 24 -10.04 -23.35 20.03
N LYS A 25 -9.93 -24.66 19.79
CA LYS A 25 -10.80 -25.69 20.37
C LYS A 25 -10.25 -26.26 21.69
N GLU A 26 -9.02 -25.94 22.04
CA GLU A 26 -8.34 -26.46 23.23
C GLU A 26 -8.94 -25.89 24.52
N THR A 27 -9.29 -26.76 25.47
CA THR A 27 -9.93 -26.37 26.74
C THR A 27 -8.93 -26.07 27.87
N PHE A 28 -7.63 -26.31 27.63
CA PHE A 28 -6.51 -26.06 28.54
C PHE A 28 -6.68 -26.60 29.99
N GLY A 29 -7.43 -27.68 30.16
CA GLY A 29 -7.66 -28.34 31.47
C GLY A 29 -6.53 -29.29 31.90
N ASP A 30 -5.64 -29.67 30.98
CA ASP A 30 -4.59 -30.65 31.24
C ASP A 30 -3.54 -30.19 32.27
N LYS A 31 -2.99 -31.14 33.04
CA LYS A 31 -1.89 -30.90 33.99
C LYS A 31 -0.69 -30.20 33.37
N LYS A 32 -0.42 -30.45 32.08
CA LYS A 32 0.69 -29.86 31.32
C LYS A 32 0.64 -28.32 31.23
N TYR A 33 -0.51 -27.71 31.54
CA TYR A 33 -0.71 -26.27 31.54
C TYR A 33 -0.67 -25.65 32.94
N GLN A 34 -0.56 -26.46 34.01
CA GLN A 34 -0.59 -25.96 35.38
C GLN A 34 0.59 -25.04 35.69
N ILE A 35 1.73 -25.23 35.02
CA ILE A 35 2.89 -24.34 35.15
C ILE A 35 2.56 -22.88 34.80
N CYS A 36 1.57 -22.65 33.94
CA CYS A 36 1.15 -21.30 33.58
C CYS A 36 0.37 -20.59 34.70
N ASN A 37 -0.17 -21.31 35.68
CA ASN A 37 -1.01 -20.73 36.73
C ASN A 37 -0.17 -19.92 37.75
N SER A 38 1.13 -20.19 37.87
CA SER A 38 2.04 -19.48 38.78
C SER A 38 2.75 -18.29 38.14
N LEU A 39 2.59 -18.10 36.82
CA LEU A 39 3.30 -17.09 36.05
C LEU A 39 2.80 -15.64 36.19
N PRO A 40 1.48 -15.35 36.35
CA PRO A 40 0.99 -13.97 36.31
C PRO A 40 1.69 -12.99 37.28
N ASN A 41 2.28 -13.47 38.37
CA ASN A 41 2.97 -12.63 39.35
C ASN A 41 4.51 -12.76 39.30
N ASN A 42 5.07 -13.35 38.25
CA ASN A 42 6.50 -13.73 38.20
C ASN A 42 7.26 -13.00 37.08
N GLY A 43 8.11 -12.06 37.48
CA GLY A 43 9.12 -11.44 36.60
C GLY A 43 8.50 -10.87 35.32
N ILE A 44 8.96 -11.33 34.16
CA ILE A 44 8.50 -10.84 32.85
C ILE A 44 7.00 -11.07 32.59
N PHE A 45 6.40 -12.11 33.18
CA PHE A 45 4.99 -12.45 32.95
C PHE A 45 4.00 -11.53 33.66
N SER A 46 4.43 -10.78 34.69
CA SER A 46 3.58 -9.76 35.32
C SER A 46 3.38 -8.52 34.45
N LYS A 47 4.27 -8.33 33.46
CA LYS A 47 4.20 -7.27 32.45
C LYS A 47 3.36 -7.66 31.23
N ILE A 48 2.92 -8.92 31.14
CA ILE A 48 2.18 -9.46 30.01
C ILE A 48 0.69 -9.57 30.39
N PRO A 49 -0.21 -8.77 29.79
CA PRO A 49 -1.63 -8.97 29.95
C PRO A 49 -2.05 -10.38 29.52
N SER A 50 -2.90 -11.03 30.31
CA SER A 50 -3.33 -12.41 30.04
C SER A 50 -2.17 -13.42 29.89
N SER A 51 -1.05 -13.20 30.58
CA SER A 51 0.16 -14.05 30.54
C SER A 51 -0.11 -15.54 30.72
N GLN A 52 -1.03 -15.91 31.61
CA GLN A 52 -1.44 -17.31 31.78
C GLN A 52 -2.05 -17.90 30.49
N LYS A 53 -2.92 -17.15 29.79
CA LYS A 53 -3.52 -17.59 28.53
C LYS A 53 -2.46 -17.74 27.45
N ILE A 54 -1.58 -16.74 27.31
CA ILE A 54 -0.50 -16.76 26.30
C ILE A 54 0.47 -17.92 26.56
N CYS A 55 0.85 -18.17 27.81
CA CYS A 55 1.67 -19.32 28.20
C CYS A 55 1.03 -20.65 27.77
N LYS A 56 -0.26 -20.83 28.07
CA LYS A 56 -1.00 -22.05 27.71
C LYS A 56 -1.02 -22.29 26.20
N GLN A 57 -1.29 -21.23 25.45
CA GLN A 57 -1.29 -21.27 23.99
C GLN A 57 0.10 -21.56 23.42
N PHE A 58 1.14 -20.90 23.94
CA PHE A 58 2.52 -21.14 23.52
C PHE A 58 2.97 -22.59 23.78
N ILE A 59 2.66 -23.16 24.95
CA ILE A 59 2.94 -24.57 25.25
C ILE A 59 2.25 -25.50 24.25
N PHE A 60 0.98 -25.23 23.93
CA PHE A 60 0.24 -26.02 22.96
C PHE A 60 0.92 -25.99 21.58
N LEU A 61 1.23 -24.80 21.07
CA LEU A 61 1.89 -24.61 19.78
C LEU A 61 3.25 -25.31 19.75
N TYR A 62 4.09 -25.06 20.78
CA TYR A 62 5.40 -25.67 20.90
C TYR A 62 5.31 -27.19 20.87
N LYS A 63 4.39 -27.81 21.62
CA LYS A 63 4.21 -29.27 21.63
C LYS A 63 3.74 -29.82 20.30
N LYS A 64 2.83 -29.13 19.62
CA LYS A 64 2.34 -29.53 18.29
C LYS A 64 3.43 -29.43 17.22
N LEU A 65 4.36 -28.49 17.35
CA LEU A 65 5.47 -28.29 16.40
C LEU A 65 6.69 -29.16 16.73
N ASN A 66 6.99 -29.38 18.01
CA ASN A 66 8.10 -30.21 18.50
C ASN A 66 7.71 -31.69 18.56
N LYS A 67 7.37 -32.28 17.41
CA LYS A 67 7.01 -33.70 17.30
C LYS A 67 8.26 -34.59 17.37
N ILE A 68 8.08 -35.80 17.90
CA ILE A 68 9.08 -36.87 17.81
C ILE A 68 9.08 -37.39 16.37
N GLU A 69 10.23 -37.34 15.70
CA GLU A 69 10.38 -37.92 14.36
C GLU A 69 10.32 -39.45 14.46
N ARG A 70 9.20 -40.04 14.03
CA ARG A 70 9.07 -41.50 13.92
C ARG A 70 9.95 -41.98 12.76
N GLY A 71 11.03 -42.70 13.08
CA GLY A 71 11.92 -43.33 12.10
C GLY A 71 13.41 -43.01 12.25
N SER A 72 13.79 -42.03 13.09
CA SER A 72 15.20 -41.86 13.47
C SER A 72 15.54 -42.80 14.64
N ASN A 73 16.75 -43.36 14.66
CA ASN A 73 17.25 -44.17 15.79
C ASN A 73 17.39 -43.37 17.11
N SER A 74 16.97 -42.11 17.13
CA SER A 74 16.90 -41.25 18.29
C SER A 74 15.44 -40.89 18.61
N ASN A 75 14.99 -41.15 19.83
CA ASN A 75 13.69 -40.68 20.36
C ASN A 75 13.64 -39.15 20.59
N THR A 76 14.45 -38.37 19.87
CA THR A 76 14.60 -36.93 20.09
C THR A 76 13.55 -36.16 19.28
N SER A 77 12.72 -35.39 19.98
CA SER A 77 11.86 -34.39 19.36
C SER A 77 12.71 -33.29 18.74
N SER A 78 12.36 -32.88 17.52
CA SER A 78 13.07 -31.82 16.81
C SER A 78 12.08 -30.78 16.31
N LEU A 79 12.19 -29.59 16.86
CA LEU A 79 11.46 -28.43 16.35
C LEU A 79 12.14 -27.97 15.07
N LYS A 80 11.45 -28.12 13.94
CA LYS A 80 11.95 -27.67 12.64
C LYS A 80 12.18 -26.15 12.63
N LYS A 81 13.06 -25.70 11.71
CA LYS A 81 13.42 -24.29 11.54
C LYS A 81 12.18 -23.42 11.27
N GLU A 82 11.28 -23.91 10.41
CA GLU A 82 10.02 -23.27 10.05
C GLU A 82 9.10 -23.09 11.26
N GLY A 83 9.03 -24.10 12.13
CA GLY A 83 8.31 -24.04 13.40
C GLY A 83 8.87 -22.98 14.36
N CYS A 84 10.19 -22.79 14.37
CA CYS A 84 10.82 -21.72 15.15
C CYS A 84 10.42 -20.34 14.64
N PHE A 85 10.46 -20.11 13.32
CA PHE A 85 10.05 -18.84 12.72
C PHE A 85 8.56 -18.55 12.97
N PHE A 86 7.70 -19.57 12.86
CA PHE A 86 6.29 -19.44 13.16
C PHE A 86 6.03 -19.08 14.63
N LEU A 87 6.70 -19.74 15.58
CA LEU A 87 6.58 -19.39 16.99
C LEU A 87 7.06 -17.96 17.27
N ASN A 88 8.15 -17.53 16.63
CA ASN A 88 8.64 -16.16 16.76
C ASN A 88 7.61 -15.14 16.24
N TYR A 89 7.06 -15.36 15.04
CA TYR A 89 6.01 -14.53 14.46
C TYR A 89 4.76 -14.49 15.35
N TRP A 90 4.28 -15.65 15.79
CA TRP A 90 3.09 -15.77 16.64
C TRP A 90 3.28 -15.04 17.97
N LEU A 91 4.44 -15.15 18.60
CA LEU A 91 4.72 -14.48 19.87
C LEU A 91 4.79 -12.96 19.68
N ASN A 92 5.39 -12.50 18.57
CA ASN A 92 5.35 -11.09 18.16
C ASN A 92 3.90 -10.61 18.01
N ASP A 93 3.04 -11.35 17.32
CA ASP A 93 1.61 -11.00 17.18
C ASP A 93 0.88 -10.91 18.53
N LYS A 94 1.13 -11.84 19.45
CA LYS A 94 0.47 -11.85 20.77
C LYS A 94 1.00 -10.84 21.77
N LEU A 95 2.27 -10.43 21.62
CA LEU A 95 2.95 -9.52 22.53
C LEU A 95 3.17 -8.13 21.92
N ARG A 96 2.33 -7.74 20.96
CA ARG A 96 2.26 -6.37 20.41
C ARG A 96 0.93 -5.70 20.74
N GLY A 97 0.97 -4.41 21.06
CA GLY A 97 -0.20 -3.56 21.29
C GLY A 97 -0.01 -2.55 22.43
N ASP A 98 -0.92 -1.58 22.52
CA ASP A 98 -0.79 -0.39 23.38
C ASP A 98 -0.66 -0.68 24.88
N ASN A 99 -1.06 -1.87 25.33
CA ASN A 99 -1.01 -2.28 26.74
C ASN A 99 0.11 -3.28 27.05
N ILE A 100 1.03 -3.51 26.11
CA ILE A 100 2.11 -4.49 26.26
C ILE A 100 3.45 -3.78 26.41
N ASP A 101 4.21 -4.17 27.43
CA ASP A 101 5.52 -3.60 27.71
C ASP A 101 6.50 -3.95 26.58
N THR A 102 6.89 -2.96 25.79
CA THR A 102 7.83 -3.13 24.66
C THR A 102 9.23 -3.56 25.10
N SER A 103 9.54 -3.52 26.41
CA SER A 103 10.78 -4.05 26.99
C SER A 103 10.78 -5.57 27.19
N ILE A 104 9.68 -6.27 26.91
CA ILE A 104 9.61 -7.74 27.02
C ILE A 104 10.58 -8.39 26.03
N CYS A 105 11.61 -9.02 26.56
CA CYS A 105 12.54 -9.87 25.82
C CYS A 105 11.94 -11.28 25.62
N PHE A 106 11.72 -11.69 24.37
CA PHE A 106 11.11 -13.00 24.08
C PHE A 106 12.01 -14.18 24.40
N LYS A 107 13.33 -13.97 24.41
CA LYS A 107 14.30 -14.94 24.94
C LYS A 107 14.04 -15.21 26.42
N ASP A 108 13.93 -14.16 27.23
CA ASP A 108 13.68 -14.28 28.67
C ASP A 108 12.33 -14.96 28.97
N PHE A 109 11.30 -14.65 28.16
CA PHE A 109 10.01 -15.33 28.23
C PHE A 109 10.17 -16.85 28.07
N TYR A 110 10.90 -17.29 27.06
CA TYR A 110 11.09 -18.71 26.78
C TYR A 110 12.00 -19.40 27.81
N GLU A 111 13.11 -18.78 28.18
CA GLU A 111 14.04 -19.31 29.19
C GLU A 111 13.32 -19.56 30.51
N LYS A 112 12.44 -18.64 30.92
CA LYS A 112 11.65 -18.80 32.14
C LYS A 112 10.67 -19.97 32.05
N LEU A 113 10.00 -20.18 30.91
CA LEU A 113 9.14 -21.36 30.70
C LEU A 113 9.95 -22.66 30.73
N LYS A 114 11.12 -22.66 30.09
CA LYS A 114 12.02 -23.81 30.05
C LYS A 114 12.54 -24.19 31.44
N LEU A 115 12.84 -23.21 32.29
CA LEU A 115 13.23 -23.44 33.68
C LEU A 115 12.10 -24.07 34.51
N LEU A 116 10.84 -23.72 34.23
CA LEU A 116 9.68 -24.24 34.95
C LEU A 116 9.25 -25.64 34.48
N ASP A 117 9.49 -25.99 33.21
CA ASP A 117 9.17 -27.30 32.66
C ASP A 117 10.18 -27.75 31.59
N SER A 118 11.38 -28.11 32.06
CA SER A 118 12.46 -28.60 31.19
C SER A 118 12.10 -29.88 30.44
N ASN A 119 11.13 -30.65 30.94
CA ASN A 119 10.65 -31.88 30.29
C ASN A 119 9.83 -31.58 29.05
N THR A 120 8.95 -30.56 29.11
CA THR A 120 8.25 -30.06 27.91
C THR A 120 9.24 -29.40 26.95
N PHE A 121 10.10 -28.52 27.45
CA PHE A 121 11.00 -27.70 26.64
C PHE A 121 12.38 -28.35 26.42
N ASN A 122 12.35 -29.60 25.93
CA ASN A 122 13.54 -30.44 25.74
C ASN A 122 13.95 -30.66 24.27
N SER A 123 13.50 -29.80 23.34
CA SER A 123 13.85 -29.97 21.92
C SER A 123 15.36 -29.86 21.73
N ARG A 124 15.89 -30.64 20.78
CA ARG A 124 17.29 -30.53 20.36
C ARG A 124 17.61 -29.13 19.83
N GLU A 125 16.65 -28.53 19.13
CA GLU A 125 16.75 -27.18 18.61
C GLU A 125 16.29 -26.18 19.68
N SER A 126 17.25 -25.41 20.18
CA SER A 126 17.03 -24.32 21.14
C SER A 126 16.26 -23.17 20.47
N LEU A 127 15.32 -22.56 21.21
CA LEU A 127 14.55 -21.39 20.80
C LEU A 127 15.10 -20.08 21.37
N GLU A 128 15.99 -20.15 22.36
CA GLU A 128 16.55 -19.01 23.10
C GLU A 128 17.08 -17.91 22.17
N ASP A 129 17.83 -18.28 21.13
CA ASP A 129 18.41 -17.31 20.18
C ASP A 129 17.58 -17.17 18.89
N LYS A 130 16.40 -17.81 18.82
CA LYS A 130 15.48 -17.77 17.66
C LYS A 130 14.22 -16.96 17.93
N LEU A 131 13.92 -16.66 19.18
CA LEU A 131 12.82 -15.80 19.59
C LEU A 131 13.35 -14.39 19.86
N TYR A 132 12.88 -13.44 19.07
CA TYR A 132 13.33 -12.04 19.11
C TYR A 132 12.19 -11.10 18.74
N ASN A 133 12.28 -9.87 19.25
CA ASN A 133 11.38 -8.78 18.90
C ASN A 133 11.66 -8.37 17.46
N ILE A 134 10.68 -8.53 16.57
CA ILE A 134 10.76 -8.10 15.17
C ILE A 134 10.65 -6.55 15.14
N ASP A 135 11.24 -5.89 14.15
CA ASP A 135 11.01 -4.45 13.97
C ASP A 135 9.55 -4.18 13.57
N ASP A 136 8.95 -3.07 14.00
CA ASP A 136 7.54 -2.78 13.76
C ASP A 136 7.19 -2.73 12.27
N ASP A 137 8.03 -2.11 11.43
CA ASP A 137 7.77 -2.02 10.00
C ASP A 137 7.90 -3.39 9.32
N HIS A 138 8.89 -4.19 9.74
CA HIS A 138 9.05 -5.55 9.23
C HIS A 138 7.88 -6.45 9.66
N PHE A 139 7.41 -6.31 10.91
CA PHE A 139 6.28 -7.08 11.42
C PHE A 139 4.99 -6.75 10.67
N GLU A 140 4.71 -5.47 10.39
CA GLU A 140 3.54 -5.08 9.58
C GLU A 140 3.59 -5.67 8.17
N ASN A 141 4.77 -5.69 7.54
CA ASN A 141 4.95 -6.37 6.25
C ASN A 141 4.72 -7.89 6.36
N MET A 142 5.21 -8.55 7.42
CA MET A 142 4.96 -9.98 7.67
C MET A 142 3.48 -10.29 7.88
N LYS A 143 2.77 -9.44 8.62
CA LYS A 143 1.32 -9.58 8.86
C LYS A 143 0.52 -9.55 7.56
N ILE A 144 0.87 -8.66 6.64
CA ILE A 144 0.24 -8.61 5.30
C ILE A 144 0.43 -9.92 4.55
N ILE A 145 1.65 -10.47 4.54
CA ILE A 145 1.91 -11.79 3.91
C ILE A 145 1.08 -12.89 4.60
N TYR A 146 1.04 -12.89 5.93
CA TYR A 146 0.25 -13.87 6.68
C TYR A 146 -1.25 -13.80 6.33
N ASP A 147 -1.83 -12.61 6.28
CA ASP A 147 -3.23 -12.39 5.92
C ASP A 147 -3.54 -12.85 4.49
N LEU A 148 -2.62 -12.64 3.55
CA LEU A 148 -2.72 -13.15 2.18
C LEU A 148 -2.79 -14.68 2.14
N TYR A 149 -1.96 -15.37 2.92
CA TYR A 149 -1.99 -16.83 3.01
C TYR A 149 -3.25 -17.35 3.70
N ILE A 150 -3.78 -16.64 4.71
CA ILE A 150 -5.11 -16.96 5.28
C ILE A 150 -6.18 -16.87 4.20
N MET A 151 -6.19 -15.80 3.40
CA MET A 151 -7.18 -15.63 2.33
C MET A 151 -7.06 -16.74 1.28
N LYS A 152 -5.84 -17.11 0.87
CA LYS A 152 -5.60 -18.24 -0.04
C LYS A 152 -6.16 -19.54 0.54
N TYR A 153 -5.89 -19.84 1.80
CA TYR A 153 -6.36 -21.05 2.46
C TYR A 153 -7.89 -21.11 2.56
N LYS A 154 -8.52 -20.00 2.97
CA LYS A 154 -9.98 -19.89 3.04
C LYS A 154 -10.62 -20.02 1.66
N LEU A 155 -10.02 -19.42 0.63
CA LEU A 155 -10.48 -19.53 -0.74
C LEU A 155 -10.37 -20.97 -1.26
N TYR A 156 -9.23 -21.63 -1.03
CA TYR A 156 -9.05 -23.04 -1.37
C TYR A 156 -10.15 -23.90 -0.74
N ASN A 157 -10.36 -23.79 0.58
CA ASN A 157 -11.40 -24.54 1.28
C ASN A 157 -12.81 -24.22 0.79
N ALA A 158 -13.11 -22.97 0.44
CA ALA A 158 -14.39 -22.60 -0.15
C ALA A 158 -14.60 -23.27 -1.52
N LEU A 159 -13.55 -23.41 -2.32
CA LEU A 159 -13.59 -23.98 -3.66
C LEU A 159 -13.60 -25.52 -3.65
N THR A 160 -12.88 -26.16 -2.72
CA THR A 160 -12.78 -27.62 -2.64
C THR A 160 -13.72 -28.25 -1.61
N GLY A 161 -14.31 -27.43 -0.74
CA GLY A 161 -15.23 -27.87 0.31
C GLY A 161 -16.56 -28.38 -0.25
N ASN A 162 -17.24 -29.19 0.54
CA ASN A 162 -18.58 -29.69 0.21
C ASN A 162 -19.64 -28.62 0.52
N HIS A 163 -19.68 -27.58 -0.31
CA HIS A 163 -20.66 -26.51 -0.26
C HIS A 163 -21.63 -26.61 -1.44
N ASN A 164 -22.87 -26.14 -1.25
CA ASN A 164 -23.73 -25.91 -2.42
C ASN A 164 -23.17 -24.76 -3.27
N SER A 165 -23.55 -24.73 -4.54
CA SER A 165 -23.01 -23.79 -5.53
C SER A 165 -23.20 -22.32 -5.17
N HIS A 166 -24.30 -21.97 -4.48
CA HIS A 166 -24.57 -20.60 -4.07
C HIS A 166 -23.61 -20.13 -2.95
N ILE A 167 -23.42 -20.97 -1.92
CA ILE A 167 -22.49 -20.68 -0.82
C ILE A 167 -21.05 -20.62 -1.34
N GLN A 168 -20.66 -21.58 -2.19
CA GLN A 168 -19.34 -21.62 -2.81
C GLN A 168 -19.06 -20.33 -3.60
N SER A 169 -20.00 -19.90 -4.45
CA SER A 169 -19.87 -18.67 -5.23
C SER A 169 -19.69 -17.44 -4.33
N LYS A 170 -20.52 -17.30 -3.29
CA LYS A 170 -20.44 -16.17 -2.34
C LYS A 170 -19.09 -16.14 -1.61
N LEU A 171 -18.64 -17.29 -1.10
CA LEU A 171 -17.36 -17.40 -0.38
C LEU A 171 -16.18 -17.14 -1.32
N CYS A 172 -16.20 -17.68 -2.54
CA CYS A 172 -15.17 -17.35 -3.53
C CYS A 172 -15.09 -15.84 -3.77
N SER A 173 -16.22 -15.21 -4.11
CA SER A 173 -16.26 -13.78 -4.42
C SER A 173 -15.71 -12.95 -3.25
N GLN A 174 -16.14 -13.27 -2.03
CA GLN A 174 -15.65 -12.62 -0.82
C GLN A 174 -14.13 -12.76 -0.66
N TYR A 175 -13.61 -13.99 -0.62
CA TYR A 175 -12.19 -14.22 -0.33
C TYR A 175 -11.27 -13.75 -1.45
N THR A 176 -11.71 -13.84 -2.71
CA THR A 176 -10.94 -13.30 -3.86
C THR A 176 -10.83 -11.78 -3.76
N LYS A 177 -11.93 -11.10 -3.42
CA LYS A 177 -11.95 -9.63 -3.23
C LYS A 177 -11.11 -9.18 -2.05
N GLU A 178 -11.21 -9.86 -0.91
CA GLU A 178 -10.40 -9.58 0.27
C GLU A 178 -8.90 -9.82 0.00
N CYS A 179 -8.55 -10.94 -0.64
CA CYS A 179 -7.19 -11.24 -1.06
C CYS A 179 -6.61 -10.13 -1.96
N TYR A 180 -7.34 -9.72 -2.98
CA TYR A 180 -6.92 -8.65 -3.89
C TYR A 180 -6.72 -7.32 -3.17
N ARG A 181 -7.62 -6.95 -2.26
CA ARG A 181 -7.50 -5.71 -1.47
C ARG A 181 -6.27 -5.73 -0.56
N THR A 182 -6.02 -6.85 0.14
CA THR A 182 -4.83 -7.03 0.98
C THR A 182 -3.56 -6.98 0.14
N TYR A 183 -3.57 -7.58 -1.06
CA TYR A 183 -2.43 -7.56 -1.98
C TYR A 183 -2.08 -6.15 -2.43
N LEU A 184 -3.08 -5.37 -2.87
CA LEU A 184 -2.89 -3.96 -3.23
C LEU A 184 -2.43 -3.12 -2.04
N TYR A 185 -3.02 -3.35 -0.86
CA TYR A 185 -2.63 -2.67 0.36
C TYR A 185 -1.15 -2.89 0.68
N GLY A 186 -0.67 -4.14 0.54
CA GLY A 186 0.74 -4.47 0.69
C GLY A 186 1.64 -3.73 -0.29
N ILE A 187 1.27 -3.69 -1.57
CA ILE A 187 2.05 -2.98 -2.58
C ILE A 187 2.18 -1.49 -2.26
N PHE A 188 1.08 -0.84 -1.83
CA PHE A 188 1.05 0.60 -1.59
C PHE A 188 1.66 1.02 -0.26
N ASN A 189 1.59 0.16 0.75
CA ASN A 189 2.01 0.49 2.13
C ASN A 189 3.24 -0.30 2.58
N CYS A 190 3.99 -0.88 1.63
CA CYS A 190 5.28 -1.50 1.93
C CYS A 190 6.16 -0.53 2.73
N ARG A 191 6.48 -0.94 3.95
CA ARG A 191 7.41 -0.22 4.82
C ARG A 191 8.80 -0.83 4.67
N ASN A 192 9.81 -0.22 5.31
CA ASN A 192 11.22 -0.66 5.36
C ASN A 192 11.42 -2.18 5.11
N ASP A 193 12.47 -2.55 4.36
CA ASP A 193 12.72 -3.92 3.82
C ASP A 193 11.91 -4.32 2.56
N ALA A 194 11.78 -3.37 1.63
CA ALA A 194 11.02 -3.54 0.39
C ALA A 194 11.45 -4.76 -0.45
N SER A 195 12.75 -5.08 -0.52
CA SER A 195 13.22 -6.18 -1.37
C SER A 195 12.72 -7.56 -0.90
N ASN A 196 12.83 -7.86 0.39
CA ASN A 196 12.39 -9.16 0.91
C ASN A 196 10.87 -9.26 0.87
N PHE A 197 10.17 -8.19 1.25
CA PHE A 197 8.71 -8.16 1.21
C PHE A 197 8.16 -8.33 -0.22
N TYR A 198 8.71 -7.62 -1.21
CA TYR A 198 8.27 -7.78 -2.60
C TYR A 198 8.60 -9.16 -3.16
N SER A 199 9.74 -9.75 -2.77
CA SER A 199 10.03 -11.16 -3.10
C SER A 199 8.94 -12.08 -2.54
N SER A 200 8.55 -11.92 -1.28
CA SER A 200 7.50 -12.74 -0.67
C SER A 200 6.10 -12.49 -1.24
N LEU A 201 5.78 -11.26 -1.66
CA LEU A 201 4.55 -10.97 -2.41
C LEU A 201 4.53 -11.66 -3.77
N ASN A 202 5.68 -11.71 -4.44
CA ASN A 202 5.80 -12.41 -5.72
C ASN A 202 5.68 -13.93 -5.55
N ASP A 203 6.33 -14.50 -4.53
CA ASP A 203 6.20 -15.92 -4.17
C ASP A 203 4.73 -16.27 -3.88
N PHE A 204 4.05 -15.45 -3.06
CA PHE A 204 2.63 -15.59 -2.79
C PHE A 204 1.79 -15.55 -4.08
N LYS A 205 2.01 -14.56 -4.95
CA LYS A 205 1.28 -14.43 -6.22
C LYS A 205 1.41 -15.70 -7.06
N ASN A 206 2.62 -16.19 -7.23
CA ASN A 206 2.89 -17.37 -8.05
C ASN A 206 2.21 -18.61 -7.47
N GLU A 207 2.27 -18.78 -6.15
CA GLU A 207 1.62 -19.90 -5.47
C GLU A 207 0.08 -19.80 -5.54
N TYR A 208 -0.47 -18.60 -5.32
CA TYR A 208 -1.89 -18.31 -5.43
C TYR A 208 -2.41 -18.64 -6.83
N GLU A 209 -1.75 -18.17 -7.88
CA GLU A 209 -2.13 -18.48 -9.26
C GLU A 209 -1.98 -19.98 -9.55
N SER A 210 -0.85 -20.59 -9.19
CA SER A 210 -0.61 -22.01 -9.51
C SER A 210 -1.59 -22.96 -8.81
N HIS A 211 -2.00 -22.65 -7.58
CA HIS A 211 -2.84 -23.56 -6.79
C HIS A 211 -4.33 -23.24 -6.89
N ILE A 212 -4.71 -22.00 -7.21
CA ILE A 212 -6.12 -21.57 -7.18
C ILE A 212 -6.73 -21.45 -8.59
N SER A 213 -5.96 -21.12 -9.64
CA SER A 213 -6.52 -20.83 -10.99
C SER A 213 -7.50 -21.89 -11.47
N HIS A 214 -7.08 -23.16 -11.40
CA HIS A 214 -7.86 -24.29 -11.89
C HIS A 214 -9.23 -24.43 -11.20
N PHE A 215 -9.31 -24.04 -9.93
CA PHE A 215 -10.55 -24.10 -9.16
C PHE A 215 -11.46 -22.91 -9.49
N ILE A 216 -10.89 -21.71 -9.63
CA ILE A 216 -11.64 -20.50 -10.03
C ILE A 216 -12.29 -20.70 -11.41
N ASP A 217 -11.56 -21.27 -12.37
CA ASP A 217 -12.06 -21.50 -13.73
C ASP A 217 -13.27 -22.45 -13.78
N LYS A 218 -13.38 -23.33 -12.79
CA LYS A 218 -14.50 -24.28 -12.67
C LYS A 218 -15.65 -23.74 -11.81
N ALA A 219 -15.43 -22.69 -11.05
CA ALA A 219 -16.41 -22.16 -10.11
C ALA A 219 -17.29 -21.09 -10.79
N ALA A 220 -18.54 -21.46 -11.10
CA ALA A 220 -19.51 -20.53 -11.66
C ALA A 220 -19.68 -19.30 -10.75
N ASN A 221 -19.60 -18.10 -11.33
CA ASN A 221 -19.73 -16.79 -10.66
C ASN A 221 -18.55 -16.37 -9.73
N CYS A 222 -17.48 -17.16 -9.67
CA CYS A 222 -16.26 -16.85 -8.92
C CYS A 222 -15.40 -15.76 -9.62
N GLN A 223 -15.40 -15.74 -10.95
CA GLN A 223 -14.62 -14.81 -11.80
C GLN A 223 -15.17 -13.37 -11.90
N SER A 224 -16.15 -12.99 -11.08
CA SER A 224 -17.10 -11.92 -11.41
C SER A 224 -16.58 -10.47 -11.36
N GLU A 225 -15.34 -10.16 -10.96
CA GLU A 225 -14.95 -8.76 -10.69
C GLU A 225 -13.47 -8.38 -11.02
N GLY A 226 -12.74 -9.16 -11.82
CA GLY A 226 -11.36 -8.78 -12.22
C GLY A 226 -10.33 -8.77 -11.08
N PHE A 227 -10.64 -9.43 -9.96
CA PHE A 227 -9.73 -9.61 -8.82
C PHE A 227 -8.74 -10.77 -9.00
N PHE A 228 -8.91 -11.55 -10.07
CA PHE A 228 -8.07 -12.67 -10.44
C PHE A 228 -7.81 -12.65 -11.95
N PRO A 229 -6.57 -12.90 -12.43
CA PRO A 229 -5.35 -13.14 -11.66
C PRO A 229 -4.84 -11.87 -10.94
N LEU A 230 -3.94 -12.04 -9.97
CA LEU A 230 -3.30 -10.90 -9.30
C LEU A 230 -2.35 -10.23 -10.29
N ARG A 231 -2.43 -8.91 -10.45
CA ARG A 231 -1.51 -8.19 -11.36
C ARG A 231 -0.09 -8.16 -10.79
N HIS A 232 0.92 -8.13 -11.65
CA HIS A 232 2.31 -8.02 -11.22
C HIS A 232 2.53 -6.72 -10.43
N TYR A 233 3.30 -6.80 -9.34
CA TYR A 233 3.43 -5.68 -8.41
C TYR A 233 4.05 -4.43 -9.08
N ASP A 234 5.01 -4.59 -10.00
CA ASP A 234 5.61 -3.46 -10.74
C ASP A 234 4.57 -2.70 -11.58
N ASP A 235 3.63 -3.41 -12.20
CA ASP A 235 2.60 -2.79 -13.02
C ASP A 235 1.62 -2.00 -12.14
N VAL A 236 1.18 -2.61 -11.03
CA VAL A 236 0.30 -1.98 -10.03
C VAL A 236 0.97 -0.75 -9.42
N LEU A 237 2.25 -0.87 -9.06
CA LEU A 237 3.01 0.20 -8.42
C LEU A 237 3.28 1.35 -9.40
N ARG A 238 3.56 1.05 -10.68
CA ARG A 238 3.72 2.04 -11.75
C ARG A 238 2.43 2.83 -11.95
N GLU A 239 1.30 2.14 -12.06
CA GLU A 239 -0.03 2.76 -12.21
C GLU A 239 -0.35 3.66 -11.01
N TYR A 240 -0.15 3.17 -9.79
CA TYR A 240 -0.36 3.94 -8.56
C TYR A 240 0.52 5.19 -8.48
N ARG A 241 1.81 5.07 -8.82
CA ARG A 241 2.74 6.22 -8.84
C ARG A 241 2.34 7.25 -9.91
N ALA A 242 1.87 6.80 -11.07
CA ALA A 242 1.38 7.69 -12.11
C ALA A 242 0.16 8.49 -11.64
N LEU A 243 -0.85 7.80 -11.08
CA LEU A 243 -2.05 8.44 -10.51
C LEU A 243 -1.70 9.42 -9.39
N LYS A 244 -0.81 9.04 -8.48
CA LYS A 244 -0.35 9.93 -7.39
C LYS A 244 0.38 11.16 -7.93
N LYS A 245 1.20 11.00 -8.98
CA LYS A 245 1.89 12.11 -9.64
C LYS A 245 0.91 13.06 -10.32
N GLU A 246 -0.13 12.55 -10.97
CA GLU A 246 -1.20 13.37 -11.55
C GLU A 246 -1.99 14.13 -10.48
N GLN A 247 -2.35 13.48 -9.38
CA GLN A 247 -3.02 14.14 -8.26
C GLN A 247 -2.15 15.27 -7.67
N ILE A 248 -0.86 15.02 -7.43
CA ILE A 248 0.08 16.05 -6.95
C ILE A 248 0.21 17.19 -7.97
N LYS A 249 0.31 16.87 -9.28
CA LYS A 249 0.38 17.89 -10.34
C LYS A 249 -0.86 18.78 -10.32
N ASN A 250 -2.06 18.22 -10.23
CA ASN A 250 -3.31 18.96 -10.17
C ASN A 250 -3.43 19.82 -8.89
N ILE A 251 -2.90 19.34 -7.75
CA ILE A 251 -2.84 20.11 -6.50
C ILE A 251 -1.84 21.27 -6.59
N LEU A 252 -0.71 21.13 -7.31
CA LEU A 252 0.27 22.22 -7.47
C LEU A 252 -0.09 23.23 -8.55
N THR A 253 -0.74 22.81 -9.65
CA THR A 253 -1.05 23.72 -10.77
C THR A 253 -2.23 24.65 -10.48
N ILE A 254 -3.24 24.22 -9.73
CA ILE A 254 -4.47 25.00 -9.51
C ILE A 254 -4.27 26.20 -8.55
N PRO A 255 -3.55 26.08 -7.40
CA PRO A 255 -3.40 27.17 -6.44
C PRO A 255 -2.22 28.11 -6.72
N ILE A 256 -1.33 27.81 -7.66
CA ILE A 256 -0.18 28.69 -7.98
C ILE A 256 -0.51 29.61 -9.16
N LEU A 257 -1.28 29.15 -10.14
CA LEU A 257 -1.70 29.96 -11.28
C LEU A 257 -2.71 31.06 -10.90
N ILE A 258 -3.61 30.80 -9.95
CA ILE A 258 -4.67 31.75 -9.55
C ILE A 258 -4.11 32.97 -8.79
N PRO A 259 -3.21 32.83 -7.79
CA PRO A 259 -2.59 33.98 -7.12
C PRO A 259 -1.57 34.70 -8.00
N MET A 260 -0.83 33.99 -8.86
CA MET A 260 0.13 34.63 -9.78
C MET A 260 -0.59 35.53 -10.79
N LEU A 261 -1.72 35.09 -11.35
CA LEU A 261 -2.59 35.94 -12.16
C LEU A 261 -3.21 37.08 -11.33
N GLY A 262 -3.69 36.80 -10.11
CA GLY A 262 -4.25 37.82 -9.22
C GLY A 262 -3.27 38.93 -8.83
N VAL A 263 -2.00 38.59 -8.57
CA VAL A 263 -0.93 39.56 -8.29
C VAL A 263 -0.56 40.36 -9.55
N PHE A 264 -0.48 39.71 -10.72
CA PHE A 264 -0.26 40.41 -11.99
C PHE A 264 -1.39 41.40 -12.31
N PHE A 265 -2.65 41.01 -12.13
CA PHE A 265 -3.81 41.90 -12.32
C PHE A 265 -3.87 43.02 -11.26
N SER A 266 -3.45 42.75 -10.02
CA SER A 266 -3.38 43.77 -8.96
C SER A 266 -2.27 44.80 -9.21
N LEU A 267 -1.12 44.38 -9.78
CA LEU A 267 -0.01 45.26 -10.14
C LEU A 267 -0.34 46.16 -11.35
N THR A 268 -1.15 45.69 -12.31
CA THR A 268 -1.62 46.53 -13.42
C THR A 268 -2.77 47.47 -13.01
N SER A 269 -3.54 47.10 -11.99
CA SER A 269 -4.70 47.88 -11.51
C SER A 269 -4.37 48.87 -10.38
N SER A 270 -3.24 48.70 -9.69
CA SER A 270 -2.79 49.63 -8.65
C SER A 270 -2.20 50.89 -9.27
N LYS A 271 -2.68 52.03 -8.78
CA LYS A 271 -2.50 53.41 -9.27
C LYS A 271 -1.06 53.97 -9.21
N MET A 272 -0.05 53.18 -9.57
CA MET A 272 1.37 53.59 -9.61
C MET A 272 1.87 53.95 -11.02
N ILE A 273 1.04 53.78 -12.07
CA ILE A 273 1.36 54.20 -13.45
C ILE A 273 1.01 55.69 -13.70
N ILE A 274 0.19 56.30 -12.85
CA ILE A 274 -0.30 57.68 -13.03
C ILE A 274 0.79 58.78 -12.83
N PRO A 275 1.81 58.67 -11.94
CA PRO A 275 2.81 59.72 -11.82
C PRO A 275 3.80 59.75 -13.01
N PHE A 276 4.09 58.61 -13.64
CA PHE A 276 5.02 58.52 -14.77
C PHE A 276 4.39 58.97 -16.10
N GLY A 277 3.08 58.70 -16.31
CA GLY A 277 2.36 59.10 -17.52
C GLY A 277 2.27 60.63 -17.71
N LYS A 278 2.11 61.38 -16.61
CA LYS A 278 2.04 62.86 -16.66
C LYS A 278 3.39 63.49 -17.03
N HIS A 279 4.50 62.92 -16.58
CA HIS A 279 5.85 63.40 -16.88
C HIS A 279 6.29 63.10 -18.33
N LEU A 280 5.89 61.94 -18.87
CA LEU A 280 6.15 61.59 -20.28
C LEU A 280 5.30 62.41 -21.25
N TYR A 281 4.03 62.69 -20.92
CA TYR A 281 3.15 63.54 -21.74
C TYR A 281 3.69 64.98 -21.89
N GLU A 282 4.20 65.58 -20.79
CA GLU A 282 4.84 66.90 -20.81
C GLU A 282 6.09 66.94 -21.73
N LYS A 283 6.92 65.89 -21.72
CA LYS A 283 8.10 65.79 -22.60
C LYS A 283 7.71 65.60 -24.07
N ILE A 284 6.71 64.76 -24.37
CA ILE A 284 6.22 64.53 -25.74
C ILE A 284 5.55 65.79 -26.30
N LYS A 285 4.82 66.55 -25.48
CA LYS A 285 4.19 67.83 -25.89
C LYS A 285 5.23 68.90 -26.24
N ARG A 286 6.35 68.98 -25.51
CA ARG A 286 7.47 69.89 -25.84
C ARG A 286 8.17 69.50 -27.15
N ILE A 287 8.38 68.20 -27.39
CA ILE A 287 8.98 67.68 -28.63
C ILE A 287 8.05 67.90 -29.84
N LYS A 288 6.73 67.71 -29.66
CA LYS A 288 5.72 67.92 -30.71
C LYS A 288 5.62 69.39 -31.15
N ASN A 289 5.72 70.34 -30.20
CA ASN A 289 5.71 71.79 -30.51
C ASN A 289 7.02 72.29 -31.15
N MET A 290 8.16 71.61 -30.93
CA MET A 290 9.41 71.87 -31.67
C MET A 290 9.37 71.33 -33.10
N LEU A 291 8.72 70.18 -33.31
CA LEU A 291 8.62 69.52 -34.62
C LEU A 291 7.61 70.17 -35.57
N THR A 292 6.56 70.83 -35.07
CA THR A 292 5.62 71.57 -35.93
C THR A 292 6.19 72.87 -36.51
N ILE A 293 7.12 73.55 -35.83
CA ILE A 293 7.81 74.75 -36.36
C ILE A 293 8.87 74.38 -37.42
N GLY A 294 9.41 73.15 -37.35
CA GLY A 294 10.35 72.62 -38.35
C GLY A 294 9.69 72.04 -39.62
N ASN A 295 8.41 71.70 -39.58
CA ASN A 295 7.73 70.98 -40.67
C ASN A 295 7.01 71.90 -41.68
N GLU A 296 6.83 73.18 -41.38
CA GLU A 296 6.31 74.15 -42.37
C GLU A 296 7.35 74.51 -43.45
N ARG A 297 8.66 74.34 -43.19
CA ARG A 297 9.72 74.60 -44.19
C ARG A 297 10.10 73.41 -45.07
N LYS A 298 9.52 72.21 -44.84
CA LYS A 298 9.92 70.97 -45.53
C LYS A 298 8.87 70.42 -46.50
N ASN A 299 7.64 70.95 -46.46
CA ASN A 299 6.51 70.50 -47.29
C ASN A 299 6.43 71.19 -48.67
N GLU A 300 7.34 72.10 -49.02
CA GLU A 300 7.39 72.74 -50.35
C GLU A 300 8.23 71.96 -51.38
N LEU A 301 8.97 70.92 -50.98
CA LEU A 301 10.05 70.34 -51.80
C LEU A 301 9.86 68.89 -52.29
N LEU A 302 8.75 68.20 -51.99
CA LEU A 302 8.63 66.76 -52.28
C LEU A 302 7.37 66.33 -53.07
N LEU A 303 6.77 67.24 -53.84
CA LEU A 303 5.65 66.94 -54.75
C LEU A 303 6.03 66.25 -56.07
N ASN A 304 7.29 65.86 -56.29
CA ASN A 304 7.75 65.30 -57.57
C ASN A 304 8.59 64.03 -57.38
N TYR A 305 7.95 62.86 -57.29
CA TYR A 305 8.32 61.71 -58.12
C TYR A 305 7.26 60.60 -57.97
N SER A 306 6.68 60.23 -59.11
CA SER A 306 5.53 59.36 -59.24
C SER A 306 5.91 57.88 -59.41
N GLN A 307 4.96 57.04 -58.97
CA GLN A 307 4.39 55.91 -59.71
C GLN A 307 5.28 54.72 -60.13
N ASN A 308 4.98 53.54 -59.56
CA ASN A 308 4.17 52.52 -60.22
C ASN A 308 4.10 51.25 -59.36
N GLU A 309 2.89 50.83 -58.96
CA GLU A 309 2.54 49.41 -58.76
C GLU A 309 1.03 49.26 -59.05
N ASN A 310 0.71 48.45 -60.05
CA ASN A 310 -0.64 48.09 -60.52
C ASN A 310 -0.93 46.61 -60.20
N GLY A 311 -2.20 46.28 -59.95
CA GLY A 311 -2.77 44.93 -60.13
C GLY A 311 -3.43 44.33 -58.87
N ILE A 312 -4.58 44.84 -58.42
CA ILE A 312 -5.96 44.36 -58.68
C ILE A 312 -6.34 43.06 -57.94
N LEU A 313 -7.22 43.20 -56.94
CA LEU A 313 -8.10 42.16 -56.38
C LEU A 313 -9.54 42.66 -56.61
N ASP A 314 -10.31 41.89 -57.37
CA ASP A 314 -11.66 42.24 -57.82
C ASP A 314 -12.71 41.80 -56.79
N GLU A 315 -13.68 42.67 -56.61
CA GLU A 315 -14.78 42.67 -55.66
C GLU A 315 -16.08 42.32 -56.42
N GLY A 316 -17.04 41.67 -55.76
CA GLY A 316 -18.31 41.30 -56.39
C GLY A 316 -19.48 41.36 -55.43
N GLU A 317 -19.98 42.57 -55.18
CA GLU A 317 -21.32 42.81 -54.63
C GLU A 317 -22.37 42.86 -55.76
N TYR A 318 -23.53 42.24 -55.55
CA TYR A 318 -24.78 42.68 -56.18
C TYR A 318 -25.86 42.83 -55.11
N ASN A 319 -26.35 44.06 -54.97
CA ASN A 319 -27.54 44.47 -54.24
C ASN A 319 -28.80 44.26 -55.10
N ILE A 320 -29.99 44.08 -54.47
CA ILE A 320 -31.28 44.80 -54.73
C ILE A 320 -32.50 44.06 -54.11
N SER A 321 -33.10 44.75 -53.12
CA SER A 321 -34.51 44.91 -52.61
C SER A 321 -35.66 43.87 -52.65
N TYR A 322 -36.25 43.67 -51.45
CA TYR A 322 -37.67 43.58 -50.98
C TYR A 322 -38.80 42.94 -51.81
N TYR A 323 -39.63 42.08 -51.15
CA TYR A 323 -41.08 42.30 -50.91
C TYR A 323 -41.63 41.33 -49.82
N TYR A 324 -42.57 41.83 -49.02
CA TYR A 324 -43.32 41.14 -47.95
C TYR A 324 -44.78 40.99 -48.42
N VAL A 325 -45.34 39.78 -48.44
CA VAL A 325 -46.80 39.54 -48.38
C VAL A 325 -47.05 38.16 -47.76
N GLY A 326 -47.77 38.13 -46.64
CA GLY A 326 -48.49 36.94 -46.20
C GLY A 326 -49.93 36.98 -46.69
N ASN A 327 -50.54 35.81 -46.92
CA ASN A 327 -51.87 35.49 -46.42
C ASN A 327 -52.28 34.05 -46.76
N ASN A 328 -53.01 33.50 -45.77
CA ASN A 328 -53.94 32.37 -45.75
C ASN A 328 -53.40 30.93 -45.80
#